data_AF-A0A0V0H5D2-F1
#
_entry.id   AF-A0A0V0H5D2-F1
#
_cell.length_a   1.000
_cell.length_b   1.000
_cell.length_c   1.000
_cell.angle_alpha   90.00
_cell.angle_beta   90.00
_cell.angle_gamma   90.00
#
_symmetry.space_group_name_H-M   'P 1'
#
loop_
_entity.id
_entity.type
_entity.pdbx_description
1 polymer ?
#
loop_
_entity_poly.entity_id
_entity_poly.type
_entity_poly.pdbx_seq_one_letter_code
_entity_poly.pdbx_strand_id
1 'polypeptide(L)'
;MRCRTLTCAPTNVAVLGVTKRLMQNVQSCLHYDTYGLGDIVLFGNGERMKIDDHEDLFDVFLSNRVAALASCSSPISGWRIGIQTMTCLLENPEEEYRKYLEKLKDKDHDSDDNVEIDDEVGEEKGSVTSQESSLSNDQGLDKNKKSKLWKKFVVDTLKENKKEDKQNSQRDNN
;
A
#
# COMPACT_ATOMS: atom_id res chain seq x y z
N MET A 1 7.88 1.53 32.99
CA MET A 1 7.65 0.10 32.69
C MET A 1 7.35 -0.04 31.21
N ARG A 2 7.94 -1.02 30.50
CA ARG A 2 7.49 -1.41 29.16
C ARG A 2 6.48 -2.55 29.31
N CYS A 3 5.23 -2.22 29.61
CA CYS A 3 4.16 -3.22 29.65
C CYS A 3 3.68 -3.54 28.24
N ARG A 4 3.40 -4.82 27.98
CA ARG A 4 2.63 -5.27 26.83
C ARG A 4 1.30 -5.79 27.37
N THR A 5 0.20 -5.28 26.82
CA THR A 5 -1.15 -5.70 27.21
C THR A 5 -1.65 -6.74 26.23
N LEU A 6 -2.02 -7.91 26.73
CA LEU A 6 -2.74 -8.93 25.96
C LEU A 6 -4.19 -8.92 26.40
N THR A 7 -5.09 -8.66 25.47
CA THR A 7 -6.54 -8.72 25.69
C THR A 7 -7.11 -9.93 24.97
N CYS A 8 -7.90 -10.74 25.67
CA CYS A 8 -8.58 -11.90 25.11
C CYS A 8 -10.09 -11.75 25.29
N ALA A 9 -10.88 -12.36 24.40
CA ALA A 9 -12.33 -12.43 24.54
C ALA A 9 -12.86 -13.83 24.16
N PRO A 10 -14.02 -14.25 24.68
CA PRO A 10 -14.53 -15.61 24.46
C PRO A 10 -14.93 -15.93 23.01
N THR A 11 -15.22 -14.91 22.18
CA THR A 11 -15.64 -15.08 20.79
C THR A 11 -14.85 -14.17 19.86
N ASN A 12 -14.68 -14.59 18.60
CA ASN A 12 -14.02 -13.79 17.57
C ASN A 12 -14.69 -12.42 17.38
N VAL A 13 -16.04 -12.38 17.40
CA VAL A 13 -16.80 -11.13 17.30
C VAL A 13 -16.47 -10.18 18.44
N ALA A 14 -16.31 -10.67 19.67
CA ALA A 14 -15.92 -9.84 20.80
C ALA A 14 -14.48 -9.33 20.67
N VAL A 15 -13.55 -10.16 20.16
CA VAL A 15 -12.16 -9.71 19.89
C VAL A 15 -12.14 -8.58 18.86
N LEU A 16 -12.89 -8.73 17.76
CA LEU A 16 -13.01 -7.70 16.72
C LEU A 16 -13.64 -6.42 17.28
N GLY A 17 -14.71 -6.55 18.08
CA GLY A 17 -15.39 -5.41 18.71
C GLY A 17 -14.48 -4.63 19.66
N VAL A 18 -13.73 -5.31 20.51
CA VAL A 18 -12.76 -4.67 21.42
C VAL A 18 -11.64 -3.99 20.63
N THR A 19 -11.12 -4.66 19.60
CA THR A 19 -10.07 -4.09 18.74
C THR A 19 -10.55 -2.82 18.04
N LYS A 20 -11.74 -2.86 17.43
CA LYS A 20 -12.36 -1.72 16.76
C LYS A 20 -12.56 -0.55 17.71
N ARG A 21 -13.07 -0.82 18.92
CA ARG A 21 -13.27 0.22 19.94
C ARG A 21 -11.95 0.84 20.39
N LEU A 22 -10.91 0.02 20.58
CA LEU A 22 -9.57 0.50 20.91
C LEU A 22 -8.99 1.38 19.79
N MET A 23 -9.08 0.92 18.54
CA MET A 23 -8.60 1.68 17.38
C MET A 23 -9.29 3.04 17.26
N GLN A 24 -10.61 3.11 17.41
CA GLN A 24 -11.35 4.38 17.39
C GLN A 24 -10.87 5.35 18.47
N ASN A 25 -10.62 4.85 19.67
CA ASN A 25 -10.10 5.68 20.77
C ASN A 25 -8.67 6.16 20.45
N VAL A 26 -7.79 5.27 19.97
CA VAL A 26 -6.42 5.64 19.63
C VAL A 26 -6.39 6.65 18.49
N GLN A 27 -7.15 6.43 17.42
CA GLN A 27 -7.26 7.35 16.28
C GLN A 27 -7.67 8.75 16.70
N SER A 28 -8.59 8.89 17.65
CA SER A 28 -8.99 10.21 18.16
C SER A 28 -7.87 10.99 18.85
N CYS A 29 -6.79 10.30 19.25
CA CYS A 29 -5.61 10.90 19.85
C CYS A 29 -4.44 11.07 18.87
N LEU A 30 -4.54 10.54 17.64
CA LEU A 30 -3.46 10.64 16.65
C LEU A 30 -3.45 12.02 16.02
N HIS A 31 -2.26 12.59 15.87
CA HIS A 31 -2.06 13.87 15.17
C HIS A 31 -2.07 13.72 13.65
N TYR A 32 -1.84 12.49 13.17
CA TYR A 32 -1.81 12.13 11.75
C TYR A 32 -2.64 10.86 11.55
N ASP A 33 -3.63 10.91 10.65
CA ASP A 33 -4.60 9.82 10.44
C ASP A 33 -3.97 8.52 9.96
N THR A 34 -2.78 8.59 9.35
CA THR A 34 -2.11 7.45 8.69
C THR A 34 -1.05 6.76 9.54
N TYR A 35 -0.71 7.29 10.72
CA TYR A 35 0.39 6.78 11.54
C TYR A 35 0.00 6.68 13.01
N GLY A 36 0.36 5.57 13.66
CA GLY A 36 0.21 5.41 15.12
C GLY A 36 -0.54 4.16 15.58
N LEU A 37 -1.03 3.32 14.66
CA LEU A 37 -1.61 2.02 14.99
C LEU A 37 -0.57 0.91 15.15
N GLY A 38 0.73 1.23 15.04
CA GLY A 38 1.83 0.27 15.06
C GLY A 38 1.91 -0.57 16.34
N ASP A 39 1.48 0.01 17.47
CA ASP A 39 1.47 -0.60 18.80
C ASP A 39 0.27 -1.55 19.03
N ILE A 40 -0.69 -1.58 18.11
CA ILE A 40 -1.85 -2.45 18.16
C ILE A 40 -1.65 -3.62 17.18
N VAL A 41 -1.86 -4.84 17.66
CA VAL A 41 -1.82 -6.05 16.84
C VAL A 41 -3.05 -6.89 17.13
N LEU A 42 -3.81 -7.17 16.09
CA LEU A 42 -4.89 -8.14 16.08
C LEU A 42 -4.34 -9.47 15.54
N PHE A 43 -4.42 -10.53 16.35
CA PHE A 43 -3.94 -11.85 15.99
C PHE A 43 -5.07 -12.89 16.06
N GLY A 44 -5.14 -13.76 15.06
CA GLY A 44 -6.09 -14.85 15.00
C GLY A 44 -6.25 -15.42 13.59
N ASN A 45 -7.10 -16.44 13.45
CA ASN A 45 -7.39 -17.03 12.16
C ASN A 45 -8.35 -16.12 11.36
N GLY A 46 -7.87 -15.58 10.24
CA GLY A 46 -8.60 -14.60 9.43
C GLY A 46 -9.94 -15.12 8.91
N GLU A 47 -10.00 -16.38 8.48
CA GLU A 47 -11.21 -17.02 7.96
C GLU A 47 -12.29 -17.15 9.05
N ARG A 48 -11.94 -17.69 10.22
CA ARG A 48 -12.87 -17.82 11.36
C ARG A 48 -13.27 -16.48 11.96
N MET A 49 -12.44 -15.45 11.80
CA MET A 49 -12.77 -14.09 12.20
C MET A 49 -13.53 -13.33 11.12
N LYS A 50 -13.67 -13.88 9.90
CA LYS A 50 -14.23 -13.19 8.73
C LYS A 50 -13.60 -11.82 8.53
N ILE A 51 -12.27 -11.75 8.62
CA ILE A 51 -11.55 -10.48 8.61
C ILE A 51 -11.81 -9.68 7.33
N ASP A 52 -12.13 -10.36 6.22
CA ASP A 52 -12.43 -9.72 4.94
C ASP A 52 -13.71 -8.86 4.96
N ASP A 53 -14.63 -9.10 5.90
CA ASP A 53 -15.80 -8.24 6.15
C ASP A 53 -15.45 -6.98 6.98
N HIS A 54 -14.19 -6.87 7.43
CA HIS A 54 -13.69 -5.86 8.35
C HIS A 54 -12.43 -5.16 7.80
N GLU A 55 -12.58 -4.49 6.65
CA GLU A 55 -11.50 -3.75 5.99
C GLU A 55 -10.85 -2.70 6.92
N ASP A 56 -11.59 -2.15 7.89
CA ASP A 56 -11.10 -1.19 8.89
C ASP A 56 -10.11 -1.78 9.90
N LEU A 57 -10.00 -3.11 10.00
CA LEU A 57 -9.09 -3.79 10.92
C LEU A 57 -7.83 -4.33 10.23
N PHE A 58 -7.72 -4.20 8.91
CA PHE A 58 -6.59 -4.70 8.13
C PHE A 58 -5.25 -4.12 8.55
N ASP A 59 -5.22 -2.85 8.94
CA ASP A 59 -3.99 -2.14 9.32
C ASP A 59 -3.38 -2.67 10.62
N VAL A 60 -4.18 -3.28 11.49
CA VAL A 60 -3.73 -3.88 12.76
C VAL A 60 -3.68 -5.40 12.72
N PHE A 61 -4.29 -6.04 11.72
CA PHE A 61 -4.29 -7.49 11.59
C PHE A 61 -2.90 -8.01 11.22
N LEU A 62 -2.37 -8.94 12.03
CA LEU A 62 -0.97 -9.36 11.93
C LEU A 62 -0.64 -9.92 10.55
N SER A 63 -1.48 -10.82 10.00
CA SER A 63 -1.19 -11.45 8.71
C SER A 63 -1.16 -10.43 7.57
N ASN A 64 -2.05 -9.43 7.60
CA ASN A 64 -2.03 -8.33 6.63
C ASN A 64 -0.73 -7.52 6.73
N ARG A 65 -0.29 -7.18 7.94
CA ARG A 65 0.97 -6.43 8.16
C ARG A 65 2.19 -7.22 7.69
N VAL A 66 2.24 -8.53 7.98
CA VAL A 66 3.33 -9.40 7.52
C VAL A 66 3.35 -9.45 5.99
N ALA A 67 2.20 -9.61 5.34
CA ALA A 67 2.10 -9.61 3.88
C ALA A 67 2.55 -8.28 3.26
N ALA A 68 2.16 -7.15 3.85
CA ALA A 68 2.61 -5.83 3.42
C ALA A 68 4.14 -5.70 3.55
N LEU A 69 4.71 -6.07 4.70
CA LEU A 69 6.16 -6.04 4.94
C LEU A 69 6.93 -6.97 4.00
N ALA A 70 6.40 -8.16 3.72
CA ALA A 70 6.97 -9.09 2.74
C ALA A 70 6.99 -8.46 1.34
N SER A 71 5.90 -7.80 0.93
CA SER A 71 5.86 -7.11 -0.36
C SER A 71 6.87 -5.96 -0.45
N CYS A 72 7.05 -5.21 0.65
CA CYS A 72 8.08 -4.20 0.72
C CYS A 72 9.47 -4.83 0.60
N SER A 73 9.69 -6.04 1.09
CA SER A 73 10.99 -6.72 1.03
C SER A 73 11.27 -7.39 -0.33
N SER A 74 10.37 -7.26 -1.31
CA SER A 74 10.54 -7.78 -2.67
C SER A 74 11.81 -7.23 -3.32
N PRO A 75 12.68 -8.07 -3.90
CA PRO A 75 13.86 -7.59 -4.61
C PRO A 75 13.52 -6.89 -5.94
N ILE A 76 12.31 -7.11 -6.49
CA ILE A 76 11.89 -6.62 -7.82
C ILE A 76 10.96 -5.39 -7.72
N SER A 77 10.27 -5.21 -6.60
CA SER A 77 9.28 -4.13 -6.44
C SER A 77 9.21 -3.57 -5.02
N GLY A 78 10.23 -3.86 -4.21
CA GLY A 78 10.25 -3.49 -2.80
C GLY A 78 10.72 -2.06 -2.52
N TRP A 79 10.80 -1.75 -1.22
CA TRP A 79 11.14 -0.43 -0.70
C TRP A 79 12.52 0.06 -1.16
N ARG A 80 13.49 -0.86 -1.34
CA ARG A 80 14.84 -0.52 -1.82
C ARG A 80 14.81 0.10 -3.21
N ILE A 81 14.02 -0.47 -4.13
CA ILE A 81 13.87 0.08 -5.48
C ILE A 81 13.16 1.42 -5.42
N GLY A 82 12.10 1.53 -4.61
CA GLY A 82 11.40 2.80 -4.42
C GLY A 82 12.33 3.92 -3.93
N ILE A 83 13.19 3.63 -2.94
CA ILE A 83 14.20 4.59 -2.47
C ILE A 83 15.20 4.92 -3.58
N GLN A 84 15.72 3.93 -4.29
CA GLN A 84 16.67 4.16 -5.37
C GLN A 84 16.08 5.06 -6.47
N THR A 85 14.84 4.79 -6.90
CA THR A 85 14.12 5.63 -7.87
C THR A 85 13.93 7.05 -7.34
N MET A 86 13.56 7.22 -6.06
CA MET A 86 13.42 8.54 -5.44
C MET A 86 14.76 9.27 -5.38
N THR A 87 15.86 8.57 -5.06
CA THR A 87 17.21 9.13 -5.09
C THR A 87 17.57 9.62 -6.48
N CYS A 88 17.37 8.81 -7.53
CA CYS A 88 17.62 9.23 -8.91
C CYS A 88 16.81 10.47 -9.31
N LEU A 89 15.53 10.52 -8.92
CA LEU A 89 14.65 11.67 -9.16
C LEU A 89 15.15 12.94 -8.48
N LEU A 90 15.63 12.84 -7.24
CA LEU A 90 16.13 13.99 -6.49
C LEU A 90 17.52 14.44 -6.96
N GLU A 91 18.36 13.52 -7.41
CA GLU A 91 19.69 13.83 -7.95
C GLU A 91 19.61 14.46 -9.34
N ASN A 92 18.77 13.91 -10.23
CA ASN A 92 18.68 14.32 -11.64
C ASN A 92 17.21 14.51 -12.09
N PRO A 93 16.49 15.49 -11.53
CA PRO A 93 15.05 15.64 -11.75
C PRO A 93 14.66 15.89 -13.21
N GLU A 94 15.47 16.64 -13.97
CA GLU A 94 15.18 16.96 -15.38
C GLU A 94 15.28 15.70 -16.27
N GLU A 95 16.29 14.86 -16.04
CA GLU A 95 16.48 13.63 -16.81
C GLU A 95 15.37 12.61 -16.52
N GLU A 96 15.02 12.42 -15.24
CA GLU A 96 13.94 11.53 -14.85
C GLU A 96 12.57 12.03 -15.37
N TYR A 97 12.35 13.35 -15.38
CA TYR A 97 11.15 13.92 -16.00
C TYR A 97 11.11 13.70 -17.51
N ARG A 98 12.24 13.82 -18.21
CA ARG A 98 12.33 13.51 -19.65
C ARG A 98 12.02 12.04 -19.95
N LYS A 99 12.59 11.11 -19.17
CA LYS A 99 12.28 9.67 -19.26
C LYS A 99 10.79 9.39 -19.03
N TYR A 100 10.16 10.10 -18.08
CA TYR A 100 8.72 10.01 -17.85
C TYR A 100 7.90 10.47 -19.06
N LEU A 101 8.28 11.59 -19.68
CA LEU A 101 7.61 12.10 -20.90
C LEU A 101 7.77 11.15 -22.09
N GLU A 102 8.92 10.48 -22.24
CA GLU A 102 9.13 9.46 -23.26
C GLU A 102 8.20 8.26 -23.05
N LYS A 103 8.13 7.73 -21.82
CA LYS A 103 7.21 6.64 -21.46
C LYS A 103 5.73 6.97 -21.70
N LEU A 104 5.34 8.24 -21.64
CA LEU A 104 3.97 8.66 -21.97
C LEU A 104 3.67 8.58 -23.46
N LYS A 105 4.64 8.91 -24.31
CA LYS A 105 4.46 8.88 -25.77
C LYS A 105 4.35 7.44 -26.29
N ASP A 106 5.05 6.51 -25.65
CA ASP A 106 4.98 5.08 -26.01
C ASP A 106 3.58 4.48 -25.71
N LYS A 107 2.81 5.05 -24.77
CA LYS A 107 1.45 4.59 -24.44
C LYS A 107 0.37 5.09 -25.39
N ASP A 108 0.62 6.19 -26.10
CA ASP A 108 -0.33 6.75 -27.07
C ASP A 108 -0.33 5.99 -28.42
N HIS A 109 0.61 5.07 -28.64
CA HIS A 109 0.70 4.25 -29.86
C HIS A 109 -0.01 2.89 -29.78
N ASP A 110 -0.44 2.46 -28.59
CA ASP A 110 -1.05 1.13 -28.34
C ASP A 110 -2.53 1.19 -27.91
N SER A 111 -3.23 2.29 -28.18
CA SER A 111 -4.67 2.42 -27.84
C SER A 111 -5.56 2.22 -29.07
N ASP A 112 -5.85 0.96 -29.41
CA ASP A 112 -7.25 0.58 -29.65
C ASP A 112 -7.58 -0.60 -28.71
N ASP A 113 -8.70 -0.46 -28.01
CA ASP A 113 -9.30 -1.36 -27.03
C ASP A 113 -8.78 -1.43 -25.57
N ASN A 114 -9.53 -0.73 -24.72
CA ASN A 114 -9.87 -1.05 -23.32
C ASN A 114 -8.77 -0.95 -22.24
N VAL A 115 -8.82 0.15 -21.50
CA VAL A 115 -8.00 0.46 -20.33
C VAL A 115 -8.32 -0.48 -19.15
N GLU A 116 -7.61 -1.60 -19.06
CA GLU A 116 -7.13 -2.14 -17.78
C GLU A 116 -5.65 -1.78 -17.66
N ILE A 117 -5.31 -0.86 -16.75
CA ILE A 117 -3.90 -0.56 -16.44
C ILE A 117 -3.41 -1.71 -15.56
N ASP A 118 -2.80 -2.72 -16.20
CA ASP A 118 -1.97 -3.71 -15.51
C ASP A 118 -0.57 -3.08 -15.36
N ASP A 119 -0.10 -2.95 -14.11
CA ASP A 119 1.28 -2.55 -13.82
C ASP A 119 2.20 -3.75 -14.10
N GLU A 120 2.44 -4.04 -15.38
CA GLU A 120 3.60 -4.84 -15.77
C GLU A 120 4.86 -3.98 -15.59
N VAL A 121 5.55 -4.22 -14.48
CA VAL A 121 6.93 -3.76 -14.26
C VAL A 121 7.81 -4.49 -15.27
N GLY A 122 8.25 -3.76 -16.30
CA GLY A 122 9.13 -4.28 -17.34
C GLY A 122 10.39 -4.91 -16.74
N GLU A 123 10.63 -6.17 -17.14
CA GLU A 123 11.86 -6.90 -16.86
C GLU A 123 13.07 -6.22 -17.51
N GLU A 124 13.97 -5.68 -16.70
CA GLU A 124 15.31 -5.35 -17.18
C GLU A 124 16.16 -6.63 -17.13
N LYS A 125 16.57 -7.11 -18.31
CA LYS A 125 17.38 -8.33 -18.45
C LYS A 125 18.78 -8.13 -17.88
N GLY A 126 18.96 -8.54 -16.63
CA GLY A 126 20.27 -8.74 -15.99
C GLY A 126 20.73 -10.18 -16.11
N SER A 127 21.76 -10.42 -16.92
CA SER A 127 22.47 -11.69 -17.05
C SER A 127 23.18 -12.09 -15.73
N VAL A 128 23.19 -13.40 -15.43
CA VAL A 128 24.23 -14.21 -14.76
C VAL A 128 23.73 -15.10 -13.58
N THR A 129 23.74 -16.40 -13.91
CA THR A 129 24.04 -17.64 -13.16
C THR A 129 23.09 -18.19 -12.09
N SER A 130 22.58 -19.37 -12.47
CA SER A 130 21.85 -20.38 -11.73
C SER A 130 22.45 -20.78 -10.39
N GLN A 131 21.61 -20.82 -9.36
CA GLN A 131 21.59 -21.96 -8.44
C GLN A 131 20.18 -22.13 -7.88
N GLU A 132 19.60 -23.28 -8.17
CA GLU A 132 18.31 -23.75 -7.66
C GLU A 132 18.39 -23.99 -6.15
N SER A 133 17.38 -23.54 -5.41
CA SER A 133 16.92 -24.24 -4.22
C SER A 133 15.40 -24.09 -4.12
N SER A 134 14.73 -25.22 -4.27
CA SER A 134 13.28 -25.39 -4.28
C SER A 134 12.63 -25.19 -2.89
N LEU A 135 11.31 -25.00 -2.92
CA LEU A 135 10.31 -24.98 -1.83
C LEU A 135 10.13 -23.57 -1.21
N SER A 136 8.92 -23.01 -1.11
CA SER A 136 7.61 -23.62 -0.89
C SER A 136 6.47 -22.69 -1.34
N ASN A 137 5.37 -23.29 -1.81
CA ASN A 137 4.07 -22.65 -2.04
C ASN A 137 3.67 -21.73 -0.87
N ASP A 138 3.35 -20.46 -1.15
CA ASP A 138 2.41 -19.73 -0.31
C ASP A 138 1.60 -18.72 -1.12
N GLN A 139 0.33 -18.60 -0.73
CA GLN A 139 -0.78 -18.09 -1.50
C GLN A 139 -0.58 -16.64 -1.96
N GLY A 140 -0.74 -16.44 -3.27
CA GLY A 140 -0.73 -15.12 -3.89
C GLY A 140 -1.73 -14.19 -3.22
N LEU A 141 -1.25 -13.02 -2.81
CA LEU A 141 -2.08 -11.92 -2.33
C LEU A 141 -3.11 -11.59 -3.43
N ASP A 142 -4.39 -11.68 -3.10
CA ASP A 142 -5.49 -11.39 -4.01
C ASP A 142 -5.29 -9.99 -4.64
N LYS A 143 -5.15 -9.97 -5.97
CA LYS A 143 -4.93 -8.75 -6.79
C LYS A 143 -5.97 -7.67 -6.46
N ASN A 144 -7.16 -8.08 -6.03
CA ASN A 144 -8.28 -7.21 -5.68
C ASN A 144 -8.02 -6.37 -4.41
N LYS A 145 -7.21 -6.87 -3.47
CA LYS A 145 -6.88 -6.16 -2.21
C LYS A 145 -5.85 -5.06 -2.43
N LYS A 146 -4.87 -5.29 -3.30
CA LYS A 146 -3.91 -4.26 -3.73
C LYS A 146 -4.58 -3.14 -4.51
N SER A 147 -5.49 -3.48 -5.43
CA SER A 147 -6.19 -2.49 -6.26
C SER A 147 -7.07 -1.55 -5.43
N LYS A 148 -7.74 -2.06 -4.40
CA LYS A 148 -8.54 -1.26 -3.45
C LYS A 148 -7.68 -0.26 -2.66
N LEU A 149 -6.54 -0.71 -2.14
CA LEU A 149 -5.62 0.16 -1.40
C LEU A 149 -5.06 1.28 -2.30
N TRP A 150 -4.71 0.95 -3.54
CA TRP A 150 -4.20 1.92 -4.51
C TRP A 150 -5.24 2.99 -4.88
N LYS A 151 -6.51 2.59 -5.09
CA LYS A 151 -7.60 3.54 -5.32
C LYS A 151 -7.78 4.50 -4.15
N LYS A 152 -7.77 3.98 -2.91
CA LYS A 152 -7.99 4.77 -1.71
C LYS A 152 -6.86 5.76 -1.41
N PHE A 153 -5.60 5.32 -1.51
CA PHE A 153 -4.46 6.13 -1.04
C PHE A 153 -3.79 6.97 -2.12
N VAL A 154 -3.87 6.57 -3.39
CA VAL A 154 -3.19 7.29 -4.48
C VAL A 154 -4.20 8.07 -5.30
N VAL A 155 -5.25 7.42 -5.78
CA VAL A 155 -6.22 8.06 -6.70
C VAL A 155 -7.05 9.13 -5.98
N ASP A 156 -7.55 8.85 -4.78
CA ASP A 156 -8.39 9.79 -4.06
C ASP A 156 -7.59 11.01 -3.56
N THR A 157 -6.36 10.81 -3.08
CA THR A 157 -5.43 11.90 -2.70
C THR A 157 -5.05 12.79 -3.89
N LEU A 158 -4.79 12.22 -5.07
CA LEU A 158 -4.51 13.01 -6.28
C LEU A 158 -5.74 13.82 -6.75
N LYS A 159 -6.95 13.29 -6.56
CA LYS A 159 -8.19 14.01 -6.87
C LYS A 159 -8.45 15.15 -5.89
N GLU A 160 -8.09 14.98 -4.62
CA GLU A 160 -8.23 15.98 -3.58
C GLU A 160 -7.29 17.16 -3.83
N ASN A 161 -6.00 16.89 -4.09
CA ASN A 161 -5.02 17.92 -4.45
C ASN A 161 -5.42 18.70 -5.71
N LYS A 162 -5.92 18.01 -6.75
CA LYS A 162 -6.44 18.68 -7.98
C LYS A 162 -7.65 19.58 -7.73
N LYS A 163 -8.46 19.32 -6.70
CA LYS A 163 -9.58 20.19 -6.33
C LYS A 163 -9.11 21.41 -5.54
N GLU A 164 -8.13 21.23 -4.66
CA GLU A 164 -7.50 22.34 -3.91
C GLU A 164 -6.78 23.31 -4.84
N ASP A 165 -6.02 22.81 -5.82
CA ASP A 165 -5.34 23.63 -6.82
C ASP A 165 -6.32 24.49 -7.64
N LYS A 166 -7.46 23.90 -8.05
CA LYS A 166 -8.52 24.63 -8.77
C LYS A 166 -9.18 25.71 -7.92
N GLN A 167 -9.37 25.47 -6.62
CA GLN A 167 -9.97 26.45 -5.72
C GLN A 167 -9.03 27.62 -5.40
N ASN A 168 -7.72 27.38 -5.31
CA ASN A 168 -6.74 28.45 -5.10
C ASN A 168 -6.56 29.32 -6.35
N SER A 169 -6.45 28.74 -7.55
CA SER A 169 -6.39 29.53 -8.79
C SER A 169 -7.66 30.37 -9.07
N GLN A 170 -8.80 30.04 -8.47
CA GLN A 170 -10.03 30.83 -8.61
C GLN A 170 -10.13 31.99 -7.61
N ARG A 171 -9.37 31.95 -6.51
CA ARG A 171 -9.30 33.04 -5.51
C ARG A 171 -8.28 34.12 -5.89
N ASP A 172 -7.22 33.76 -6.61
CA ASP A 172 -6.18 34.72 -7.02
C ASP A 172 -6.58 35.59 -8.23
N ASN A 173 -7.71 35.29 -8.87
CA ASN A 173 -8.21 35.97 -10.07
C ASN A 173 -9.40 36.92 -9.80
N ASN A 174 -9.70 37.26 -8.53
CA ASN A 174 -10.86 38.07 -8.14
C ASN A 174 -10.49 39.21 -7.18
#